data_AF-A0A524H297-F1
#
_entry.id   AF-A0A524H297-F1
#
_cell.length_a   1.000
_cell.length_b   1.000
_cell.length_c   1.000
_cell.angle_alpha   90.00
_cell.angle_beta   90.00
_cell.angle_gamma   90.00
#
_symmetry.space_group_name_H-M   'P 1'
#
loop_
_entity.id
_entity.type
_entity.pdbx_description
1 polymer ?
#
loop_
_entity_poly.entity_id
_entity_poly.type
_entity_poly.pdbx_seq_one_letter_code
_entity_poly.pdbx_strand_id
1 'polypeptide(L)'
;MTGKIANALIRKEADTYRSHGLPKEARDLYKNLLASSPHVPPEIKAAIERQLQQIELEIGCAAPEECQALSDEQIAIIKRGWGKHATVEDIITCAKSFYQMGRYGDALEELKKLGPKGHASKLAPGPVAACLVHLHRPEALPAAVDQLAGELFREVEEILSFQIAIAEKMRLGGRRDHCRSLLRHVGCHRSVSPKARSRIFALAHELDAPDPAPVPGPSASPGTPSDGTDASAGSDFDRIRGAAKALGRRLFSKRRTP
;
A
#
# COMPACT_ATOMS: atom_id res chain seq x y z
N MET A 1 9.03 45.23 19.12
CA MET A 1 7.89 45.22 18.15
C MET A 1 7.89 44.03 17.18
N THR A 2 9.01 43.30 17.05
CA THR A 2 9.20 42.18 16.10
C THR A 2 8.29 40.97 16.32
N GLY A 3 7.96 40.64 17.58
CA GLY A 3 7.16 39.44 17.90
C GLY A 3 5.69 39.50 17.48
N LYS A 4 5.08 40.69 17.38
CA LYS A 4 3.66 40.83 17.00
C LYS A 4 3.44 40.59 15.50
N ILE A 5 4.36 41.08 14.66
CA ILE A 5 4.31 40.91 13.20
C ILE A 5 4.58 39.45 12.83
N ALA A 6 5.62 38.84 13.43
CA ALA A 6 5.93 37.42 13.19
C ALA A 6 4.76 36.50 13.58
N ASN A 7 4.10 36.77 14.71
CA ASN A 7 2.92 36.01 15.13
C ASN A 7 1.73 36.19 14.16
N ALA A 8 1.47 37.41 13.70
CA ALA A 8 0.39 37.66 12.73
C ALA A 8 0.61 36.92 11.41
N LEU A 9 1.85 36.85 10.92
CA LEU A 9 2.21 36.11 9.71
C LEU A 9 2.04 34.60 9.90
N ILE A 10 2.56 34.06 11.02
CA ILE A 10 2.44 32.62 11.33
C ILE A 10 0.98 32.22 11.50
N ARG A 11 0.16 33.09 12.10
CA ARG A 11 -1.28 32.84 12.20
C ARG A 11 -1.94 32.75 10.83
N LYS A 12 -1.65 33.70 9.93
CA LYS A 12 -2.19 33.67 8.57
C LYS A 12 -1.76 32.41 7.79
N GLU A 13 -0.51 32.00 7.97
CA GLU A 13 0.03 30.79 7.34
C GLU A 13 -0.63 29.52 7.92
N ALA A 14 -0.77 29.43 9.24
CA ALA A 14 -1.47 28.33 9.91
C ALA A 14 -2.95 28.26 9.50
N ASP A 15 -3.65 29.39 9.38
CA ASP A 15 -5.03 29.45 8.91
C ASP A 15 -5.15 28.97 7.44
N THR A 16 -4.16 29.28 6.61
CA THR A 16 -4.08 28.77 5.23
C THR A 16 -3.94 27.24 5.21
N TYR A 17 -3.02 26.68 6.00
CA TYR A 17 -2.87 25.23 6.12
C TYR A 17 -4.16 24.56 6.63
N ARG A 18 -4.83 25.15 7.63
CA ARG A 18 -6.11 24.65 8.13
C ARG A 18 -7.20 24.66 7.05
N SER A 19 -7.31 25.72 6.25
CA SER A 19 -8.29 25.78 5.15
C SER A 19 -8.05 24.76 4.03
N HIS A 20 -6.83 24.22 3.92
CA HIS A 20 -6.48 23.18 2.96
C HIS A 20 -6.55 21.75 3.54
N GLY A 21 -7.09 21.58 4.74
CA GLY A 21 -7.18 20.27 5.39
C GLY A 21 -5.82 19.74 5.89
N LEU A 22 -4.87 20.64 6.19
CA LEU A 22 -3.53 20.32 6.68
C LEU A 22 -3.35 20.79 8.14
N PRO A 23 -4.14 20.28 9.12
CA PRO A 23 -4.09 20.75 10.50
C PRO A 23 -2.80 20.36 11.23
N LYS A 24 -2.10 19.31 10.79
CA LYS A 24 -0.82 18.89 11.40
C LYS A 24 0.29 19.89 11.08
N GLU A 25 0.33 20.37 9.85
CA GLU A 25 1.26 21.39 9.36
C GLU A 25 1.01 22.72 10.09
N ALA A 26 -0.26 23.10 10.26
CA ALA A 26 -0.64 24.27 11.05
C ALA A 26 -0.20 24.16 12.53
N ARG A 27 -0.38 22.98 13.15
CA ARG A 27 0.08 22.71 14.52
C ARG A 27 1.61 22.86 14.63
N ASP A 28 2.34 22.30 13.68
CA ASP A 28 3.79 22.27 13.72
C ASP A 28 4.39 23.68 13.57
N LEU A 29 3.74 24.59 12.81
CA LEU A 29 4.10 26.01 12.77
C LEU A 29 4.04 26.67 14.15
N TYR A 30 2.95 26.46 14.89
CA TYR A 30 2.79 27.03 16.23
C TYR A 30 3.75 26.41 17.24
N LYS A 31 4.03 25.10 17.18
CA LYS A 31 5.04 24.44 18.02
C LYS A 31 6.44 24.97 17.75
N ASN A 32 6.79 25.16 16.47
CA ASN A 32 8.06 25.74 16.08
C ASN A 32 8.21 27.19 16.55
N LEU A 33 7.13 27.99 16.50
CA LEU A 33 7.14 29.36 17.02
C LEU A 33 7.46 29.40 18.53
N LEU A 34 6.82 28.54 19.32
CA LEU A 34 7.08 28.44 20.76
C LEU A 34 8.50 27.93 21.06
N ALA A 35 9.01 26.99 20.27
CA ALA A 35 10.35 26.43 20.46
C ALA A 35 11.47 27.42 20.07
N SER A 36 11.26 28.22 19.02
CA SER A 36 12.26 29.16 18.47
C SER A 36 12.27 30.52 19.16
N SER A 37 11.23 30.86 19.93
CA SER A 37 11.10 32.17 20.58
C SER A 37 10.96 32.03 22.11
N PRO A 38 12.08 32.02 22.86
CA PRO A 38 12.04 31.88 24.32
C PRO A 38 11.47 33.09 25.07
N HIS A 39 11.35 34.26 24.41
CA HIS A 39 10.82 35.51 24.98
C HIS A 39 9.46 35.90 24.36
N VAL A 40 8.54 34.93 24.24
CA VAL A 40 7.17 35.23 23.81
C VAL A 40 6.39 35.82 25.00
N PRO A 41 5.73 36.98 24.84
CA PRO A 41 4.88 37.55 25.87
C PRO A 41 3.81 36.55 26.34
N PRO A 42 3.49 36.47 27.64
CA PRO A 42 2.60 35.46 28.19
C PRO A 42 1.19 35.48 27.55
N GLU A 43 0.69 36.66 27.20
CA GLU A 43 -0.58 36.82 26.49
C GLU A 43 -0.57 36.18 25.08
N ILE A 44 0.53 36.37 24.35
CA ILE A 44 0.72 35.78 23.01
C ILE A 44 0.88 34.27 23.13
N LYS A 45 1.63 33.80 24.13
CA LYS A 45 1.81 32.38 24.41
C LYS A 45 0.46 31.70 24.69
N ALA A 46 -0.35 32.29 25.56
CA ALA A 46 -1.69 31.78 25.87
C ALA A 46 -2.64 31.79 24.66
N ALA A 47 -2.48 32.75 23.73
CA ALA A 47 -3.24 32.76 22.47
C ALA A 47 -2.81 31.64 21.52
N ILE A 48 -1.50 31.38 21.40
CA ILE A 48 -0.94 30.28 20.59
C ILE A 48 -1.35 28.92 21.17
N GLU A 49 -1.28 28.75 22.49
CA GLU A 49 -1.68 27.51 23.17
C GLU A 49 -3.17 27.21 22.95
N ARG A 50 -4.04 28.22 22.99
CA ARG A 50 -5.47 28.07 22.64
C ARG A 50 -5.66 27.63 21.18
N GLN A 51 -4.90 28.20 20.24
CA GLN A 51 -4.95 27.76 18.84
C GLN A 51 -4.46 26.32 18.68
N LEU A 52 -3.39 25.93 19.39
CA LEU A 52 -2.89 24.55 19.40
C LEU A 52 -3.92 23.56 19.94
N GLN A 53 -4.60 23.89 21.04
CA GLN A 53 -5.66 23.06 21.59
C GLN A 53 -6.82 22.90 20.59
N GLN A 54 -7.23 23.98 19.94
CA GLN A 54 -8.26 23.94 18.90
C GLN A 54 -7.85 23.05 17.71
N ILE A 55 -6.60 23.16 17.27
CA ILE A 55 -6.07 22.34 16.17
C ILE A 55 -5.91 20.88 16.60
N GLU A 56 -5.52 20.60 17.84
CA GLU A 56 -5.43 19.24 18.38
C GLU A 56 -6.82 18.61 18.54
N LEU A 57 -7.83 19.40 18.90
CA LEU A 57 -9.23 18.98 18.83
C LEU A 57 -9.67 18.75 17.38
N GLU A 58 -9.31 19.59 16.42
CA GLU A 58 -9.59 19.33 14.99
C GLU A 58 -8.93 18.05 14.49
N ILE A 59 -7.69 17.76 14.91
CA ILE A 59 -6.99 16.52 14.59
C ILE A 59 -7.63 15.30 15.28
N GLY A 60 -8.16 15.46 16.49
CA GLY A 60 -8.79 14.38 17.26
C GLY A 60 -10.27 14.14 16.94
N CYS A 61 -10.99 15.20 16.55
CA CYS A 61 -12.38 15.18 16.09
C CYS A 61 -12.50 14.96 14.58
N ALA A 62 -11.41 15.12 13.83
CA ALA A 62 -11.12 14.21 12.73
C ALA A 62 -10.94 12.80 13.32
N ALA A 63 -12.05 12.21 13.80
CA ALA A 63 -12.30 10.79 13.61
C ALA A 63 -11.76 10.47 12.23
N PRO A 64 -10.97 9.38 12.05
CA PRO A 64 -10.35 9.09 10.76
C PRO A 64 -11.46 9.30 9.77
N GLU A 65 -11.39 10.41 9.03
CA GLU A 65 -12.51 10.80 8.19
C GLU A 65 -12.68 9.52 7.40
N GLU A 66 -13.86 8.90 7.53
CA GLU A 66 -14.29 7.92 6.57
C GLU A 66 -13.96 8.63 5.28
N CYS A 67 -12.83 8.25 4.65
CA CYS A 67 -12.39 8.87 3.41
C CYS A 67 -13.61 8.65 2.57
N GLN A 68 -14.46 9.69 2.40
CA GLN A 68 -15.83 9.49 1.94
C GLN A 68 -15.64 8.71 0.67
N ALA A 69 -16.01 7.42 0.74
CA ALA A 69 -15.55 6.50 -0.26
C ALA A 69 -16.13 7.07 -1.55
N LEU A 70 -15.26 7.47 -2.48
CA LEU A 70 -15.71 8.16 -3.67
C LEU A 70 -16.85 7.35 -4.25
N SER A 71 -17.95 8.03 -4.60
CA SER A 71 -19.05 7.32 -5.23
C SER A 71 -18.58 6.73 -6.55
N ASP A 72 -19.21 5.65 -7.00
CA ASP A 72 -18.86 5.02 -8.28
C ASP A 72 -18.91 6.03 -9.45
N GLU A 73 -19.83 7.00 -9.37
CA GLU A 73 -19.96 8.11 -10.33
C GLU A 73 -18.73 9.04 -10.30
N GLN A 74 -18.26 9.43 -9.11
CA GLN A 74 -17.06 10.26 -8.96
C GLN A 74 -15.82 9.53 -9.49
N ILE A 75 -15.69 8.24 -9.21
CA ILE A 75 -14.61 7.41 -9.75
C ILE A 75 -14.68 7.31 -11.27
N ALA A 76 -15.87 7.14 -11.84
CA ALA A 76 -16.05 7.09 -13.28
C ALA A 76 -15.63 8.40 -13.96
N ILE A 77 -15.94 9.55 -13.36
CA ILE A 77 -15.51 10.88 -13.83
C ILE A 77 -13.97 10.98 -13.81
N ILE A 78 -13.33 10.60 -12.70
CA ILE A 78 -11.87 10.64 -12.57
C ILE A 78 -11.20 9.70 -13.59
N LYS A 79 -11.70 8.47 -13.75
CA LYS A 79 -11.19 7.51 -14.74
C LYS A 79 -11.32 8.05 -16.16
N ARG A 80 -12.41 8.77 -16.47
CA ARG A 80 -12.61 9.42 -17.77
C ARG A 80 -11.56 10.50 -18.04
N GLY A 81 -11.15 11.24 -17.02
CA GLY A 81 -10.10 12.26 -17.11
C GLY A 81 -8.72 11.72 -17.51
N TRP A 82 -8.37 10.50 -17.08
CA TRP A 82 -7.12 9.85 -17.50
C TRP A 82 -7.21 9.15 -18.86
N GLY A 83 -8.42 8.72 -19.26
CA GLY A 83 -8.71 8.25 -20.61
C GLY A 83 -7.78 7.15 -21.12
N LYS A 84 -7.54 7.12 -22.44
CA LYS A 84 -6.72 6.10 -23.13
C LYS A 84 -5.20 6.29 -22.92
N HIS A 85 -4.78 7.44 -22.40
CA HIS A 85 -3.37 7.85 -22.30
C HIS A 85 -2.69 7.43 -21.00
N ALA A 86 -3.39 6.78 -20.08
CA ALA A 86 -2.81 6.28 -18.84
C ALA A 86 -1.57 5.41 -19.12
N THR A 87 -0.44 5.83 -18.56
CA THR A 87 0.82 5.09 -18.60
C THR A 87 0.73 3.85 -17.73
N VAL A 88 1.72 2.96 -17.83
CA VAL A 88 1.81 1.78 -16.95
C VAL A 88 1.90 2.20 -15.47
N GLU A 89 2.64 3.28 -15.17
CA GLU A 89 2.80 3.79 -13.81
C GLU A 89 1.50 4.36 -13.26
N ASP A 90 0.72 5.06 -14.10
CA ASP A 90 -0.60 5.57 -13.73
C ASP A 90 -1.55 4.43 -13.37
N ILE A 91 -1.55 3.36 -14.18
CA ILE A 91 -2.38 2.16 -13.95
C ILE A 91 -2.01 1.50 -12.62
N ILE A 92 -0.71 1.29 -12.36
CA ILE A 92 -0.25 0.65 -11.12
C ILE A 92 -0.58 1.53 -9.91
N THR A 93 -0.36 2.84 -10.01
CA THR A 93 -0.65 3.80 -8.94
C THR A 93 -2.15 3.83 -8.64
N CYS A 94 -2.99 3.86 -9.68
CA CYS A 94 -4.44 3.82 -9.54
C CYS A 94 -4.93 2.52 -8.88
N ALA A 95 -4.46 1.37 -9.36
CA ALA A 95 -4.80 0.07 -8.77
C ALA A 95 -4.41 0.00 -7.29
N LYS A 96 -3.23 0.52 -6.94
CA LYS A 96 -2.76 0.59 -5.55
C LYS A 96 -3.67 1.45 -4.68
N SER A 97 -4.11 2.61 -5.18
CA SER A 97 -5.06 3.47 -4.46
C SER A 97 -6.40 2.75 -4.23
N PHE A 98 -6.95 2.08 -5.26
CA PHE A 98 -8.18 1.30 -5.09
C PHE A 98 -8.03 0.18 -4.06
N TYR A 99 -6.90 -0.54 -4.09
CA TYR A 99 -6.61 -1.58 -3.11
C TYR A 99 -6.56 -1.01 -1.68
N GLN A 100 -5.90 0.13 -1.48
CA GLN A 100 -5.82 0.80 -0.17
C GLN A 100 -7.18 1.27 0.35
N MET A 101 -8.13 1.56 -0.54
CA MET A 101 -9.51 1.90 -0.22
C MET A 101 -10.42 0.67 -0.06
N GLY A 102 -9.89 -0.56 -0.16
CA GLY A 102 -10.70 -1.79 -0.09
C GLY A 102 -11.55 -2.06 -1.33
N ARG A 103 -11.40 -1.28 -2.41
CA ARG A 103 -12.09 -1.47 -3.68
C ARG A 103 -11.32 -2.45 -4.56
N TYR A 104 -11.25 -3.71 -4.11
CA TYR A 104 -10.42 -4.75 -4.73
C TYR A 104 -10.84 -5.08 -6.17
N GLY A 105 -12.14 -5.01 -6.48
CA GLY A 105 -12.66 -5.22 -7.84
C GLY A 105 -12.12 -4.18 -8.80
N ASP A 106 -12.22 -2.90 -8.44
CA ASP A 106 -11.65 -1.81 -9.25
C ASP A 106 -10.14 -1.88 -9.38
N ALA A 107 -9.43 -2.26 -8.31
CA ALA A 107 -8.00 -2.46 -8.37
C ALA A 107 -7.63 -3.54 -9.40
N LEU A 108 -8.36 -4.66 -9.41
CA LEU A 108 -8.16 -5.74 -10.37
C LEU A 108 -8.48 -5.28 -11.81
N GLU A 109 -9.57 -4.56 -12.01
CA GLU A 109 -9.95 -4.00 -13.32
C GLU A 109 -8.92 -3.01 -13.87
N GLU A 110 -8.29 -2.20 -13.01
CA GLU A 110 -7.16 -1.37 -13.44
C GLU A 110 -5.95 -2.21 -13.87
N LEU A 111 -5.58 -3.23 -13.08
CA LEU A 111 -4.45 -4.12 -13.41
C LEU A 111 -4.67 -4.86 -14.74
N LYS A 112 -5.91 -5.26 -15.04
CA LYS A 112 -6.28 -5.92 -16.31
C LYS A 112 -5.95 -5.09 -17.54
N LYS A 113 -5.94 -3.76 -17.43
CA LYS A 113 -5.59 -2.86 -18.56
C LYS A 113 -4.16 -3.02 -19.04
N LEU A 114 -3.29 -3.67 -18.26
CA LEU A 114 -1.91 -3.98 -18.66
C LEU A 114 -1.83 -5.12 -19.70
N GLY A 115 -2.80 -6.05 -19.71
CA GLY A 115 -2.80 -7.19 -20.64
C GLY A 115 -2.90 -6.78 -22.11
N PRO A 116 -4.03 -6.16 -22.54
CA PRO A 116 -4.28 -5.79 -23.94
C PRO A 116 -3.25 -4.83 -24.55
N LYS A 117 -2.48 -4.10 -23.72
CA LYS A 117 -1.44 -3.17 -24.17
C LYS A 117 -0.10 -3.85 -24.50
N GLY A 118 -0.03 -5.18 -24.56
CA GLY A 118 1.23 -5.92 -24.74
C GLY A 118 2.17 -5.79 -23.54
N HIS A 119 1.62 -5.43 -22.37
CA HIS A 119 2.34 -5.28 -21.12
C HIS A 119 1.93 -6.36 -20.11
N ALA A 120 1.44 -7.50 -20.59
CA ALA A 120 1.10 -8.64 -19.75
C ALA A 120 2.30 -9.12 -18.92
N SER A 121 3.53 -8.98 -19.44
CA SER A 121 4.77 -9.23 -18.68
C SER A 121 5.00 -8.28 -17.50
N LYS A 122 4.36 -7.10 -17.51
CA LYS A 122 4.39 -6.12 -16.40
C LYS A 122 3.27 -6.35 -15.40
N LEU A 123 2.34 -7.27 -15.67
CA LEU A 123 1.32 -7.65 -14.71
C LEU A 123 2.00 -8.40 -13.57
N ALA A 124 2.13 -7.75 -12.43
CA ALA A 124 2.70 -8.38 -11.25
C ALA A 124 1.68 -9.35 -10.62
N PRO A 125 1.99 -10.66 -10.48
CA PRO A 125 1.07 -11.63 -9.90
C PRO A 125 0.73 -11.34 -8.44
N GLY A 126 1.61 -10.68 -7.69
CA GLY A 126 1.38 -10.34 -6.28
C GLY A 126 0.16 -9.46 -6.05
N PRO A 127 0.09 -8.25 -6.66
CA PRO A 127 -1.08 -7.39 -6.60
C PRO A 127 -2.39 -8.08 -7.03
N VAL A 128 -2.34 -8.88 -8.10
CA VAL A 128 -3.50 -9.61 -8.60
C VAL A 128 -3.96 -10.66 -7.58
N ALA A 129 -3.04 -11.47 -7.06
CA ALA A 129 -3.32 -12.47 -6.04
C ALA A 129 -3.93 -11.84 -4.77
N ALA A 130 -3.41 -10.69 -4.35
CA ALA A 130 -3.95 -9.95 -3.20
C ALA A 130 -5.41 -9.54 -3.43
N CYS A 131 -5.74 -8.99 -4.60
CA CYS A 131 -7.12 -8.61 -4.94
C CYS A 131 -8.05 -9.84 -4.97
N LEU A 132 -7.63 -10.91 -5.65
CA LEU A 132 -8.45 -12.12 -5.82
C LEU A 132 -8.79 -12.81 -4.50
N VAL A 133 -7.85 -12.87 -3.55
CA VAL A 133 -8.09 -13.45 -2.21
C VAL A 133 -9.15 -12.66 -1.44
N HIS A 134 -9.21 -11.34 -1.63
CA HIS A 134 -10.22 -10.49 -0.99
C HIS A 134 -11.58 -10.59 -1.68
N LEU A 135 -11.63 -10.90 -2.98
CA LEU A 135 -12.86 -10.97 -3.76
C LEU A 135 -13.53 -12.35 -3.73
N HIS A 136 -12.74 -13.43 -3.57
CA HIS A 136 -13.24 -14.79 -3.74
C HIS A 136 -12.91 -15.68 -2.54
N ARG A 137 -13.87 -16.53 -2.18
CA ARG A 137 -13.61 -17.66 -1.28
C ARG A 137 -12.68 -18.67 -1.98
N PRO A 138 -11.94 -19.50 -1.23
CA PRO A 138 -11.02 -20.48 -1.82
C PRO A 138 -11.66 -21.36 -2.91
N GLU A 139 -12.93 -21.73 -2.77
CA GLU A 139 -13.64 -22.62 -3.70
C GLU A 139 -13.98 -21.94 -5.04
N ALA A 140 -14.25 -20.63 -5.01
CA ALA A 140 -14.59 -19.84 -6.20
C ALA A 140 -13.35 -19.26 -6.90
N LEU A 141 -12.22 -19.21 -6.20
CA LEU A 141 -10.99 -18.61 -6.70
C LEU A 141 -10.47 -19.23 -8.02
N PRO A 142 -10.45 -20.56 -8.23
CA PRO A 142 -9.88 -21.13 -9.45
C PRO A 142 -10.63 -20.68 -10.71
N ALA A 143 -11.96 -20.65 -10.68
CA ALA A 143 -12.77 -20.19 -11.80
C ALA A 143 -12.51 -18.71 -12.13
N ALA A 144 -12.38 -17.86 -11.11
CA ALA A 144 -12.04 -16.45 -11.31
C ALA A 144 -10.64 -16.25 -11.90
N VAL A 145 -9.68 -17.08 -11.47
CA VAL A 145 -8.31 -17.08 -12.00
C VAL A 145 -8.26 -17.57 -13.44
N ASP A 146 -9.01 -18.63 -13.80
CA ASP A 146 -9.13 -19.12 -15.18
C ASP A 146 -9.69 -18.06 -16.10
N GLN A 147 -10.79 -17.42 -15.69
CA GLN A 147 -11.40 -16.33 -16.47
C GLN A 147 -10.39 -15.21 -16.70
N LEU A 148 -9.74 -14.74 -15.64
CA LEU A 148 -8.75 -13.67 -15.73
C LEU A 148 -7.58 -14.06 -16.64
N ALA A 149 -7.05 -15.28 -16.50
CA ALA A 149 -5.94 -15.75 -17.31
C ALA A 149 -6.33 -15.87 -18.79
N GLY A 150 -7.52 -16.37 -19.10
CA GLY A 150 -8.04 -16.46 -20.46
C GLY A 150 -8.33 -15.10 -21.11
N GLU A 151 -8.63 -14.07 -20.31
CA GLU A 151 -8.74 -12.69 -20.81
C GLU A 151 -7.38 -12.07 -21.14
N LEU A 152 -6.32 -12.48 -20.44
CA LEU A 152 -4.99 -11.85 -20.52
C LEU A 152 -4.01 -12.55 -21.46
N PHE A 153 -4.13 -13.87 -21.59
CA PHE A 153 -3.17 -14.72 -22.29
C PHE A 153 -3.90 -15.61 -23.30
N ARG A 154 -3.19 -15.97 -24.38
CA ARG A 154 -3.73 -16.88 -25.42
C ARG A 154 -3.11 -18.27 -25.33
N GLU A 155 -1.83 -18.33 -24.97
CA GLU A 155 -1.09 -19.58 -24.94
C GLU A 155 -1.33 -20.32 -23.61
N VAL A 156 -1.56 -21.63 -23.70
CA VAL A 156 -1.86 -22.48 -22.54
C VAL A 156 -0.71 -22.47 -21.51
N GLU A 157 0.54 -22.45 -21.97
CA GLU A 157 1.70 -22.37 -21.08
C GLU A 157 1.80 -21.02 -20.35
N GLU A 158 1.42 -19.91 -20.98
CA GLU A 158 1.38 -18.59 -20.33
C GLU A 158 0.29 -18.53 -19.26
N ILE A 159 -0.90 -19.06 -19.57
CA ILE A 159 -2.01 -19.22 -18.63
C ILE A 159 -1.54 -20.02 -17.41
N LEU A 160 -1.01 -21.23 -17.61
CA LEU A 160 -0.56 -22.09 -16.52
C LEU A 160 0.58 -21.45 -15.70
N SER A 161 1.54 -20.81 -16.37
CA SER A 161 2.64 -20.11 -15.70
C SER A 161 2.13 -18.98 -14.82
N PHE A 162 1.18 -18.19 -15.32
CA PHE A 162 0.53 -17.12 -14.56
C PHE A 162 -0.23 -17.67 -13.35
N GLN A 163 -1.02 -18.72 -13.52
CA GLN A 163 -1.77 -19.35 -12.43
C GLN A 163 -0.86 -19.88 -11.32
N ILE A 164 0.25 -20.53 -11.68
CA ILE A 164 1.25 -20.99 -10.71
C ILE A 164 1.90 -19.81 -9.98
N ALA A 165 2.21 -18.73 -10.69
CA ALA A 165 2.76 -17.52 -10.08
C ALA A 165 1.78 -16.84 -9.11
N ILE A 166 0.49 -16.85 -9.42
CA ILE A 166 -0.57 -16.39 -8.49
C ILE A 166 -0.59 -17.26 -7.23
N ALA A 167 -0.58 -18.58 -7.38
CA ALA A 167 -0.56 -19.52 -6.26
C ALA A 167 0.68 -19.30 -5.36
N GLU A 168 1.85 -19.12 -5.96
CA GLU A 168 3.10 -18.83 -5.25
C GLU A 168 2.99 -17.55 -4.42
N LYS A 169 2.38 -16.49 -4.96
CA LYS A 169 2.16 -15.24 -4.22
C LYS A 169 1.12 -15.38 -3.11
N MET A 170 0.09 -16.19 -3.29
CA MET A 170 -0.86 -16.51 -2.21
C MET A 170 -0.17 -17.25 -1.05
N ARG A 171 0.71 -18.21 -1.36
CA ARG A 171 1.51 -18.92 -0.36
C ARG A 171 2.38 -17.96 0.44
N LEU A 172 3.16 -17.10 -0.24
CA LEU A 172 4.01 -16.10 0.40
C LEU A 172 3.21 -15.11 1.25
N GLY A 173 1.96 -14.83 0.88
CA GLY A 173 1.03 -14.01 1.66
C GLY A 173 0.30 -14.76 2.79
N GLY A 174 0.64 -16.02 3.07
CA GLY A 174 0.01 -16.83 4.11
C GLY A 174 -1.42 -17.28 3.80
N ARG A 175 -1.87 -17.19 2.53
CA ARG A 175 -3.22 -17.55 2.09
C ARG A 175 -3.26 -19.02 1.66
N ARG A 176 -3.03 -19.92 2.63
CA ARG A 176 -2.83 -21.36 2.39
C ARG A 176 -4.03 -22.04 1.73
N ASP A 177 -5.26 -21.75 2.16
CA ASP A 177 -6.47 -22.40 1.61
C ASP A 177 -6.72 -22.00 0.15
N HIS A 178 -6.62 -20.71 -0.15
CA HIS A 178 -6.67 -20.18 -1.52
C HIS A 178 -5.60 -20.80 -2.41
N CYS A 179 -4.36 -20.85 -1.92
CA CYS A 179 -3.25 -21.47 -2.64
C CYS A 179 -3.51 -22.95 -2.94
N ARG A 180 -3.94 -23.73 -1.93
CA ARG A 180 -4.23 -25.16 -2.05
C ARG A 180 -5.36 -25.43 -3.04
N SER A 181 -6.42 -24.63 -2.98
CA SER A 181 -7.54 -24.73 -3.92
C SER A 181 -7.08 -24.51 -5.36
N LEU A 182 -6.30 -23.45 -5.60
CA LEU A 182 -5.78 -23.13 -6.93
C LEU A 182 -4.79 -24.19 -7.43
N LEU A 183 -3.85 -24.66 -6.61
CA LEU A 183 -2.89 -25.70 -7.01
C LEU A 183 -3.57 -27.03 -7.35
N ARG A 184 -4.62 -27.42 -6.62
CA ARG A 184 -5.42 -28.61 -6.94
C ARG A 184 -6.06 -28.48 -8.32
N HIS A 185 -6.67 -27.32 -8.59
CA HIS A 185 -7.28 -27.03 -9.89
C HIS A 185 -6.28 -27.08 -11.03
N VAL A 186 -5.17 -26.35 -10.91
CA VAL A 186 -4.12 -26.31 -11.93
C VAL A 186 -3.49 -27.69 -12.13
N GLY A 187 -3.31 -28.47 -11.06
CA GLY A 187 -2.80 -29.85 -11.13
C GLY A 187 -3.69 -30.82 -11.90
N CYS A 188 -4.99 -30.54 -12.04
CA CYS A 188 -5.93 -31.35 -12.81
C CYS A 188 -5.90 -31.07 -14.33
N HIS A 189 -5.19 -30.03 -14.79
CA HIS A 189 -5.10 -29.73 -16.22
C HIS A 189 -4.32 -30.82 -16.98
N ARG A 190 -4.88 -31.29 -18.11
CA ARG A 190 -4.24 -32.31 -18.96
C ARG A 190 -2.93 -31.85 -19.59
N SER A 191 -2.79 -30.53 -19.79
CA SER A 191 -1.69 -29.90 -20.53
C SER A 191 -0.52 -29.44 -19.64
N VAL A 192 -0.48 -29.82 -18.36
CA VAL A 192 0.59 -29.36 -17.46
C VAL A 192 1.91 -30.02 -17.86
N SER A 193 2.87 -29.19 -18.30
CA SER A 193 4.23 -29.60 -18.63
C SER A 193 4.95 -30.22 -17.41
N PRO A 194 5.95 -31.11 -17.63
CA PRO A 194 6.70 -31.72 -16.51
C PRO A 194 7.31 -30.69 -15.55
N LYS A 195 7.81 -29.57 -16.10
CA LYS A 195 8.35 -28.46 -15.30
C LYS A 195 7.28 -27.81 -14.43
N ALA A 196 6.09 -27.56 -14.97
CA ALA A 196 4.97 -27.02 -14.21
C ALA A 196 4.49 -28.00 -13.13
N ARG A 197 4.44 -29.31 -13.42
CA ARG A 197 4.12 -30.35 -12.42
C ARG A 197 5.10 -30.35 -11.25
N SER A 198 6.41 -30.28 -11.52
CA SER A 198 7.43 -30.20 -10.46
C SER A 198 7.26 -28.97 -9.58
N ARG A 199 6.92 -27.81 -10.17
CA ARG A 199 6.65 -26.57 -9.42
C ARG A 199 5.40 -26.70 -8.55
N ILE A 200 4.31 -27.25 -9.08
CA ILE A 200 3.07 -27.48 -8.33
C ILE A 200 3.33 -28.42 -7.15
N PHE A 201 4.06 -29.51 -7.38
CA PHE A 201 4.41 -30.48 -6.34
C PHE A 201 5.26 -29.84 -5.22
N ALA A 202 6.30 -29.09 -5.58
CA ALA A 202 7.13 -28.38 -4.61
C ALA A 202 6.31 -27.40 -3.76
N LEU A 203 5.45 -26.59 -4.40
CA LEU A 203 4.58 -25.64 -3.70
C LEU A 203 3.57 -26.35 -2.78
N ALA A 204 3.00 -27.48 -3.21
CA ALA A 204 2.08 -28.26 -2.39
C ALA A 204 2.79 -28.85 -1.17
N HIS A 205 3.99 -29.40 -1.34
CA HIS A 205 4.78 -29.92 -0.23
C HIS A 205 5.13 -28.84 0.81
N GLU A 206 5.48 -27.63 0.35
CA GLU A 206 5.75 -26.50 1.24
C GLU A 206 4.51 -25.99 2.01
N LEU A 207 3.29 -26.20 1.48
CA LEU A 207 2.05 -25.83 2.18
C LEU A 207 1.70 -26.77 3.33
N ASP A 208 2.10 -28.04 3.20
CA ASP A 208 1.83 -29.09 4.18
C ASP A 208 2.95 -29.18 5.24
N ALA A 209 4.06 -28.46 5.05
CA ALA A 209 5.06 -28.29 6.08
C ALA A 209 4.45 -27.59 7.32
N PRO A 210 4.68 -28.13 8.53
CA PRO A 210 4.28 -27.46 9.76
C PRO A 210 4.93 -26.09 9.84
N ASP A 211 4.22 -25.09 10.35
CA ASP A 211 4.81 -23.77 10.56
C ASP A 211 6.07 -23.92 11.42
N PRO A 212 7.18 -23.27 11.04
CA PRO A 212 8.37 -23.29 11.87
C PRO A 212 8.00 -22.79 13.26
N ALA A 213 8.27 -23.62 14.27
CA ALA A 213 8.03 -23.25 15.66
C ALA A 213 8.68 -21.89 15.95
N PRO A 214 8.02 -20.99 16.71
CA PRO A 214 8.65 -19.75 17.13
C PRO A 214 9.92 -20.10 17.88
N VAL A 215 11.06 -19.78 17.28
CA VAL A 215 12.37 -20.02 17.87
C VAL A 215 12.39 -19.28 19.21
N PRO A 216 12.65 -19.96 20.35
CA PRO A 216 12.87 -19.29 21.61
C PRO A 216 14.03 -18.33 21.43
N GLY A 217 13.76 -17.03 21.54
CA GLY A 217 14.80 -16.01 21.40
C GLY A 217 15.94 -16.28 22.40
N PRO A 218 17.21 -16.20 21.97
CA PRO A 218 18.32 -16.44 22.88
C PRO A 218 18.31 -15.40 24.00
N SER A 219 18.28 -15.92 25.22
CA SER A 219 18.46 -15.20 26.48
C SER A 219 19.71 -14.32 26.43
N ALA A 220 19.53 -13.05 26.81
CA ALA A 220 20.54 -12.02 26.79
C ALA A 220 21.79 -12.39 27.63
N SER A 221 22.96 -12.22 27.04
CA SER A 221 24.22 -11.87 27.71
C SER A 221 25.18 -11.19 26.73
N PRO A 222 26.09 -10.32 27.20
CA PRO A 222 26.42 -9.08 26.51
C PRO A 222 27.74 -9.11 25.72
N GLY A 223 27.71 -8.46 24.54
CA GLY A 223 28.81 -7.64 24.02
C GLY A 223 29.77 -8.28 23.02
N THR A 224 29.52 -8.09 21.72
CA THR A 224 30.46 -7.48 20.74
C THR A 224 29.78 -7.33 19.37
N PRO A 225 30.16 -6.32 18.56
CA PRO A 225 29.40 -5.91 17.38
C PRO A 225 29.76 -6.78 16.17
N SER A 226 28.75 -7.40 15.56
CA SER A 226 28.87 -8.01 14.24
C SER A 226 27.86 -7.35 13.33
N ASP A 227 28.36 -6.79 12.23
CA ASP A 227 27.60 -6.45 11.04
C ASP A 227 26.72 -7.64 10.62
N GLY A 228 25.46 -7.36 10.33
CA GLY A 228 24.46 -8.37 9.98
C GLY A 228 23.17 -7.72 9.55
N THR A 229 22.96 -7.68 8.23
CA THR A 229 21.78 -7.11 7.59
C THR A 229 20.66 -8.14 7.62
N ASP A 230 19.80 -8.10 8.65
CA ASP A 230 18.65 -8.99 8.75
C ASP A 230 17.48 -8.50 7.90
N ALA A 231 17.30 -9.16 6.77
CA ALA A 231 16.16 -9.00 5.88
C ALA A 231 15.00 -9.90 6.34
N SER A 232 14.13 -9.36 7.20
CA SER A 232 12.83 -9.93 7.50
C SER A 232 11.91 -9.87 6.26
N ALA A 233 11.45 -11.04 5.81
CA ALA A 233 10.55 -11.24 4.68
C ALA A 233 9.12 -10.76 5.00
N GLY A 234 8.90 -9.45 4.90
CA GLY A 234 7.56 -8.86 4.76
C GLY A 234 7.16 -8.82 3.30
N SER A 235 5.87 -9.01 3.01
CA SER A 235 5.33 -8.95 1.66
C SER A 235 5.77 -7.66 0.94
N ASP A 236 6.01 -7.72 -0.37
CA ASP A 236 6.47 -6.56 -1.14
C ASP A 236 5.56 -5.32 -0.97
N PHE A 237 4.27 -5.52 -0.64
CA PHE A 237 3.34 -4.45 -0.29
C PHE A 237 3.57 -3.83 1.09
N ASP A 238 3.97 -4.62 2.09
CA ASP A 238 4.30 -4.13 3.43
C ASP A 238 5.63 -3.37 3.44
N ARG A 239 6.61 -3.82 2.65
CA ARG A 239 7.89 -3.10 2.42
C ARG A 239 7.68 -1.75 1.73
N ILE A 240 6.76 -1.70 0.75
CA ILE A 240 6.42 -0.47 0.02
C ILE A 240 5.56 0.49 0.87
N ARG A 241 4.71 -0.02 1.77
CA ARG A 241 3.99 0.80 2.76
C ARG A 241 4.96 1.53 3.68
N GLY A 242 6.09 0.90 4.04
CA GLY A 242 7.20 1.54 4.74
C GLY A 242 7.94 2.58 3.89
N ALA A 243 8.23 2.27 2.62
CA ALA A 243 8.96 3.16 1.72
C ALA A 243 8.17 4.43 1.33
N ALA A 244 6.85 4.36 1.17
CA ALA A 244 6.01 5.53 0.88
C ALA A 244 5.97 6.52 2.06
N LYS A 245 5.98 6.02 3.30
CA LYS A 245 6.14 6.87 4.51
C LYS A 245 7.53 7.52 4.58
N ALA A 246 8.56 6.88 4.02
CA ALA A 246 9.93 7.41 3.98
C ALA A 246 10.17 8.41 2.83
N LEU A 247 9.55 8.19 1.66
CA LEU A 247 9.66 9.08 0.49
C LEU A 247 8.93 10.41 0.73
N GLY A 248 7.77 10.37 1.40
CA GLY A 248 7.08 11.58 1.88
C GLY A 248 7.92 12.41 2.85
N ARG A 249 8.81 11.79 3.65
CA ARG A 249 9.74 12.52 4.51
C ARG A 249 10.96 13.07 3.78
N ARG A 250 11.43 12.40 2.70
CA ARG A 250 12.62 12.82 1.93
C ARG A 250 12.35 13.88 0.87
N LEU A 251 11.15 13.95 0.29
CA LEU A 251 10.82 14.97 -0.70
C LEU A 251 10.62 16.37 -0.08
N PHE A 252 10.28 16.45 1.22
CA PHE A 252 10.12 17.72 1.94
C PHE A 252 11.36 18.15 2.75
N SER A 253 12.38 17.29 2.89
CA SER A 253 13.65 17.68 3.54
C SER A 253 14.66 18.33 2.59
N LYS A 254 14.42 18.32 1.27
CA LYS A 254 15.37 18.82 0.25
C LYS A 254 15.07 20.21 -0.31
N ARG A 255 14.02 20.89 0.18
CA ARG A 255 13.78 22.32 -0.08
C ARG A 255 14.02 23.16 1.17
N ARG A 256 15.25 23.13 1.69
CA ARG A 256 15.79 24.17 2.58
C ARG A 256 17.30 24.10 2.51
N THR A 257 17.90 25.06 1.78
CA THR A 257 19.05 25.91 2.13
C THR A 257 19.83 26.30 0.88
N PRO A 258 20.40 27.52 0.86
CA PRO A 258 19.77 28.83 0.98
C PRO A 258 19.35 29.40 -0.38
#